data_AF-A0A1M6ZYZ5-F1
#
_entry.id   AF-A0A1M6ZYZ5-F1
#
_cell.length_a   1.000
_cell.length_b   1.000
_cell.length_c   1.000
_cell.angle_alpha   90.00
_cell.angle_beta   90.00
_cell.angle_gamma   90.00
#
_symmetry.space_group_name_H-M   'P 1'
#
loop_
_entity.id
_entity.type
_entity.pdbx_description
1 polymer ?
#
loop_
_entity_poly.entity_id
_entity_poly.type
_entity_poly.pdbx_seq_one_letter_code
_entity_poly.pdbx_strand_id
1 'polypeptide(L)'
;MKSQFFKGIAVKSLILASALAFVNCDDSTSPSTNDDPIVAPGSSTSVDPTVDPVVDPTVDPTTNPVANSSAAAADPSQNPVVDPVVGSSASADPTVGPADPTATSSSAANPVVDPVAASSSATTPAATSSSATTPAVASSSSVAPVASSSSAAPVPSSSSVAPEAPKGIYLSTDTDENKNYMEVEYKTNTGADGGAILSYPKRMSDTQKHGIVIWGPGGGTAPGAYEGMIRRLASHGFVVIALSSSPGDASKAIPALDWLEKQAKDSNSPLYNKLDFTKVGASGHSMGGLESEQVLIKDSRVITAVMNNSGDLGGGAAQYVPSGKSIALVYGEVGSEAPNAEKDYQNNVKVPACLIKMEGNNFGHGSGPWDGMALTVSWMRWHLGGEDFRKSQFVGSNGAYINGSVPGTPGHYKGQCKNF
;
A
#
# COMPACT_ATOMS: atom_id res chain seq x y z
N MET A 1 0.52 30.35 -53.50
CA MET A 1 -0.55 30.85 -52.59
C MET A 1 -0.82 29.79 -51.54
N LYS A 2 -1.15 30.17 -50.28
CA LYS A 2 -1.76 29.33 -49.20
C LYS A 2 -1.03 27.99 -48.89
N SER A 3 -0.33 27.76 -47.78
CA SER A 3 -0.47 28.17 -46.36
C SER A 3 -1.69 27.60 -45.63
N GLN A 4 -1.48 27.30 -44.33
CA GLN A 4 -2.41 26.81 -43.29
C GLN A 4 -2.65 25.27 -43.24
N PHE A 5 -2.76 24.61 -42.08
CA PHE A 5 -2.61 25.07 -40.67
C PHE A 5 -2.20 23.88 -39.75
N PHE A 6 -1.37 24.11 -38.72
CA PHE A 6 -1.28 23.21 -37.56
C PHE A 6 -2.35 23.58 -36.53
N LYS A 7 -2.91 22.59 -35.82
CA LYS A 7 -3.68 22.80 -34.59
C LYS A 7 -3.25 21.81 -33.51
N GLY A 8 -2.62 22.31 -32.45
CA GLY A 8 -2.38 21.54 -31.24
C GLY A 8 -3.68 21.33 -30.45
N ILE A 9 -3.83 20.18 -29.81
CA ILE A 9 -4.94 19.89 -28.90
C ILE A 9 -4.50 20.27 -27.49
N ALA A 10 -5.03 21.38 -26.97
CA ALA A 10 -4.85 21.76 -25.57
C ALA A 10 -5.81 20.95 -24.70
N VAL A 11 -5.28 20.00 -23.93
CA VAL A 11 -6.06 19.27 -22.92
C VAL A 11 -6.38 20.24 -21.78
N LYS A 12 -7.66 20.60 -21.64
CA LYS A 12 -8.16 21.36 -20.50
C LYS A 12 -8.59 20.41 -19.38
N SER A 13 -7.88 20.41 -18.26
CA SER A 13 -8.30 19.73 -17.04
C SER A 13 -9.63 20.31 -16.55
N LEU A 14 -10.70 19.52 -16.60
CA LEU A 14 -12.03 19.92 -16.15
C LEU A 14 -12.24 19.43 -14.71
N ILE A 15 -11.93 20.29 -13.73
CA ILE A 15 -12.18 20.00 -12.31
C ILE A 15 -13.69 20.11 -12.06
N LEU A 16 -14.39 18.97 -12.07
CA LEU A 16 -15.79 18.90 -11.66
C LEU A 16 -15.86 18.83 -10.13
N ALA A 17 -16.09 19.98 -9.49
CA ALA A 17 -16.35 20.06 -8.06
C ALA A 17 -17.79 19.61 -7.76
N SER A 18 -18.00 18.30 -7.60
CA SER A 18 -19.27 17.75 -7.12
C SER A 18 -19.42 18.00 -5.62
N ALA A 19 -20.31 18.93 -5.25
CA ALA A 19 -20.62 19.21 -3.86
C ALA A 19 -21.40 18.04 -3.23
N LEU A 20 -20.77 17.32 -2.29
CA LEU A 20 -21.45 16.36 -1.43
C LEU A 20 -22.18 17.12 -0.32
N ALA A 21 -23.50 16.95 -0.27
CA ALA A 21 -24.32 17.50 0.81
C ALA A 21 -24.17 16.64 2.07
N PHE A 22 -23.85 17.27 3.20
CA PHE A 22 -23.89 16.63 4.50
C PHE A 22 -25.35 16.41 4.92
N VAL A 23 -25.77 15.16 5.03
CA VAL A 23 -27.04 14.79 5.68
C VAL A 23 -26.72 14.46 7.14
N ASN A 24 -26.99 15.39 8.04
CA ASN A 24 -27.13 15.05 9.45
C ASN A 24 -28.45 14.30 9.63
N CYS A 25 -28.38 13.07 10.12
CA CYS A 25 -29.51 12.45 10.80
C CYS A 25 -29.44 12.84 12.28
N ASP A 26 -30.47 13.52 12.76
CA ASP A 26 -30.81 13.57 14.19
C ASP A 26 -32.34 13.39 14.31
N ASP A 27 -32.79 12.90 15.45
CA ASP A 27 -34.09 12.26 15.64
C ASP A 27 -35.16 13.21 16.22
N SER A 28 -36.41 12.74 16.30
CA SER A 28 -37.44 13.04 17.31
C SER A 28 -38.81 13.55 16.82
N THR A 29 -39.85 12.98 17.46
CA THR A 29 -41.25 13.42 17.60
C THR A 29 -42.23 13.30 16.41
N SER A 30 -43.19 12.39 16.59
CA SER A 30 -44.57 12.52 16.07
C SER A 30 -45.47 13.29 17.06
N PRO A 31 -46.66 13.73 16.64
CA PRO A 31 -47.85 13.35 17.40
C PRO A 31 -49.01 12.80 16.53
N SER A 32 -50.03 12.26 17.18
CA SER A 32 -51.10 11.43 16.62
C SER A 32 -52.49 12.09 16.58
N THR A 33 -53.34 11.65 15.64
CA THR A 33 -54.82 11.54 15.74
C THR A 33 -55.27 10.55 14.66
N ASN A 34 -55.92 9.42 15.00
CA ASN A 34 -57.40 9.24 15.09
C ASN A 34 -58.09 9.46 13.73
N ASP A 35 -58.81 8.51 13.11
CA ASP A 35 -59.92 7.70 13.64
C ASP A 35 -60.08 6.30 12.97
N ASP A 36 -60.86 5.43 13.62
CA ASP A 36 -61.35 4.09 13.24
C ASP A 36 -62.85 4.04 13.68
N PRO A 37 -63.80 3.18 13.16
CA PRO A 37 -63.89 1.78 13.66
C PRO A 37 -64.70 0.75 12.79
N ILE A 38 -64.87 -0.47 13.35
CA ILE A 38 -65.83 -1.59 13.03
C ILE A 38 -65.66 -2.26 11.64
N VAL A 39 -65.70 -3.60 11.43
CA VAL A 39 -66.40 -4.72 12.13
C VAL A 39 -65.61 -6.05 12.09
N ALA A 40 -65.75 -6.88 13.15
CA ALA A 40 -65.52 -8.34 13.15
C ALA A 40 -66.75 -9.06 13.78
N PRO A 41 -66.98 -10.38 13.57
CA PRO A 41 -66.47 -11.39 14.52
C PRO A 41 -66.28 -12.85 14.00
N GLY A 42 -65.68 -13.71 14.85
CA GLY A 42 -65.70 -15.20 14.75
C GLY A 42 -64.35 -15.85 15.14
N SER A 43 -64.10 -16.31 16.37
CA SER A 43 -64.51 -17.61 16.99
C SER A 43 -63.72 -18.84 16.44
N SER A 44 -63.09 -19.73 17.23
CA SER A 44 -63.14 -19.96 18.70
C SER A 44 -62.01 -20.84 19.28
N THR A 45 -61.70 -20.70 20.59
CA THR A 45 -61.31 -21.75 21.61
C THR A 45 -60.19 -22.78 21.28
N SER A 46 -59.00 -22.74 21.90
CA SER A 46 -58.59 -23.36 23.22
C SER A 46 -58.35 -24.90 23.17
N VAL A 47 -57.54 -25.58 24.03
CA VAL A 47 -57.12 -25.37 25.43
C VAL A 47 -55.66 -25.85 25.70
N ASP A 48 -55.09 -25.44 26.85
CA ASP A 48 -53.83 -25.88 27.52
C ASP A 48 -54.18 -26.94 28.64
N PRO A 49 -53.45 -27.29 29.75
CA PRO A 49 -52.12 -26.88 30.28
C PRO A 49 -51.24 -27.97 30.99
N THR A 50 -50.19 -27.54 31.72
CA THR A 50 -49.37 -28.23 32.77
C THR A 50 -48.28 -29.22 32.31
N VAL A 51 -47.11 -29.41 32.99
CA VAL A 51 -46.76 -29.28 34.44
C VAL A 51 -45.36 -28.64 34.67
N ASP A 52 -45.31 -27.45 35.30
CA ASP A 52 -44.88 -27.12 36.70
C ASP A 52 -43.59 -27.74 37.37
N PRO A 53 -43.11 -27.32 38.58
CA PRO A 53 -41.85 -26.55 38.68
C PRO A 53 -40.86 -26.98 39.82
N VAL A 54 -39.75 -26.24 40.01
CA VAL A 54 -38.91 -26.23 41.23
C VAL A 54 -38.45 -24.78 41.55
N VAL A 55 -38.31 -24.42 42.83
CA VAL A 55 -38.27 -23.03 43.32
C VAL A 55 -37.25 -22.81 44.47
N ASP A 56 -36.32 -21.85 44.29
CA ASP A 56 -35.63 -21.00 45.32
C ASP A 56 -34.78 -21.71 46.42
N PRO A 57 -34.12 -21.02 47.39
CA PRO A 57 -33.73 -19.59 47.49
C PRO A 57 -32.23 -19.31 47.78
N THR A 58 -31.78 -18.04 47.65
CA THR A 58 -31.45 -17.11 48.79
C THR A 58 -30.57 -15.89 48.41
N VAL A 59 -31.03 -14.66 48.74
CA VAL A 59 -30.31 -13.53 49.42
C VAL A 59 -29.04 -12.92 48.74
N ASP A 60 -28.80 -11.60 48.60
CA ASP A 60 -29.50 -10.35 49.00
C ASP A 60 -29.18 -9.18 48.01
N PRO A 61 -29.89 -8.02 48.03
CA PRO A 61 -29.67 -6.91 47.08
C PRO A 61 -29.11 -5.60 47.68
N THR A 62 -28.47 -4.75 46.85
CA THR A 62 -28.24 -3.32 47.19
C THR A 62 -28.50 -2.37 45.99
N THR A 63 -29.70 -1.80 45.99
CA THR A 63 -30.07 -0.42 45.57
C THR A 63 -29.11 0.43 44.70
N ASN A 64 -29.60 0.86 43.54
CA ASN A 64 -29.32 2.17 42.94
C ASN A 64 -30.37 3.19 43.47
N PRO A 65 -30.08 4.49 43.68
CA PRO A 65 -30.52 5.48 42.67
C PRO A 65 -29.64 6.76 42.53
N VAL A 66 -30.07 7.66 41.65
CA VAL A 66 -29.38 8.87 41.15
C VAL A 66 -29.70 10.17 41.92
N ALA A 67 -28.70 11.05 42.06
CA ALA A 67 -28.81 12.51 42.17
C ALA A 67 -27.51 13.11 41.55
N ASN A 68 -27.46 14.09 40.64
CA ASN A 68 -28.02 15.47 40.62
C ASN A 68 -27.62 16.28 41.89
N SER A 69 -27.04 17.48 41.83
CA SER A 69 -26.94 18.50 40.77
C SER A 69 -25.52 19.16 40.82
N SER A 70 -25.09 20.10 39.97
CA SER A 70 -25.72 21.38 39.60
C SER A 70 -25.18 21.96 38.27
N ALA A 71 -25.94 22.89 37.69
CA ALA A 71 -25.54 23.68 36.53
C ALA A 71 -25.23 25.13 36.94
N ALA A 72 -24.27 25.75 36.25
CA ALA A 72 -24.08 27.20 36.21
C ALA A 72 -23.44 27.58 34.87
N ALA A 73 -23.99 28.59 34.19
CA ALA A 73 -23.44 29.13 32.95
C ALA A 73 -23.58 30.67 32.96
N ALA A 74 -22.47 31.39 32.77
CA ALA A 74 -22.46 32.83 32.56
C ALA A 74 -21.12 33.31 31.94
N ASP A 75 -21.22 33.88 30.75
CA ASP A 75 -20.57 35.10 30.22
C ASP A 75 -19.05 35.40 30.43
N PRO A 76 -18.28 35.71 29.36
CA PRO A 76 -16.87 36.13 29.44
C PRO A 76 -16.63 37.63 29.13
N SER A 77 -16.03 38.42 30.03
CA SER A 77 -15.52 39.77 29.67
C SER A 77 -14.46 40.38 30.62
N GLN A 78 -13.56 41.21 30.04
CA GLN A 78 -12.65 42.21 30.67
C GLN A 78 -11.51 41.65 31.59
N ASN A 79 -10.30 42.23 31.78
CA ASN A 79 -9.57 43.42 31.25
C ASN A 79 -8.06 43.38 31.73
N PRO A 80 -7.18 44.41 31.60
CA PRO A 80 -6.65 45.14 30.42
C PRO A 80 -5.09 45.36 30.44
N VAL A 81 -4.57 46.21 29.52
CA VAL A 81 -3.26 46.96 29.50
C VAL A 81 -1.94 46.14 29.43
N VAL A 82 -0.81 46.58 28.86
CA VAL A 82 -0.36 47.92 28.38
C VAL A 82 0.27 47.87 26.98
N ASP A 83 0.17 48.98 26.23
CA ASP A 83 0.78 49.26 24.92
C ASP A 83 1.52 50.63 24.94
N PRO A 84 2.56 50.85 24.13
CA PRO A 84 2.94 52.22 23.74
C PRO A 84 3.19 52.42 22.22
N VAL A 85 2.34 53.24 21.60
CA VAL A 85 2.46 53.77 20.23
C VAL A 85 3.49 54.91 20.13
N VAL A 86 4.24 54.99 19.01
CA VAL A 86 4.60 56.18 18.17
C VAL A 86 5.49 55.68 17.01
N GLY A 87 5.35 56.09 15.74
CA GLY A 87 4.37 56.99 15.11
C GLY A 87 4.61 57.09 13.58
N SER A 88 3.67 57.69 12.85
CA SER A 88 3.59 57.59 11.38
C SER A 88 4.37 58.66 10.59
N SER A 89 4.85 58.31 9.40
CA SER A 89 4.99 59.23 8.25
C SER A 89 4.86 58.44 6.92
N ALA A 90 4.55 59.12 5.82
CA ALA A 90 4.26 58.48 4.53
C ALA A 90 4.64 59.38 3.35
N SER A 91 5.02 58.81 2.19
CA SER A 91 4.71 59.32 0.83
C SER A 91 5.32 58.48 -0.32
N ALA A 92 4.66 58.58 -1.49
CA ALA A 92 5.17 58.44 -2.86
C ALA A 92 5.60 57.05 -3.41
N ASP A 93 4.69 56.45 -4.19
CA ASP A 93 4.98 55.83 -5.50
C ASP A 93 4.65 56.88 -6.60
N PRO A 94 5.33 56.94 -7.76
CA PRO A 94 4.81 56.22 -8.94
C PRO A 94 5.88 55.65 -9.92
N THR A 95 5.83 54.34 -10.15
CA THR A 95 5.87 53.63 -11.45
C THR A 95 6.83 54.06 -12.59
N VAL A 96 7.53 53.09 -13.21
CA VAL A 96 7.60 52.86 -14.67
C VAL A 96 8.18 51.44 -14.95
N GLY A 97 7.82 50.82 -16.08
CA GLY A 97 8.10 49.41 -16.40
C GLY A 97 9.42 49.09 -17.13
N PRO A 98 9.65 47.81 -17.50
CA PRO A 98 10.92 47.28 -18.00
C PRO A 98 11.13 47.42 -19.52
N ALA A 99 12.37 47.25 -19.99
CA ALA A 99 12.73 47.16 -21.40
C ALA A 99 13.85 46.13 -21.67
N ASP A 100 13.58 45.24 -22.63
CA ASP A 100 14.53 44.47 -23.46
C ASP A 100 14.07 44.73 -24.92
N PRO A 101 14.98 44.89 -25.90
CA PRO A 101 15.11 43.79 -26.87
C PRO A 101 16.50 43.64 -27.55
N THR A 102 17.01 42.40 -27.52
CA THR A 102 17.60 41.63 -28.65
C THR A 102 18.75 42.20 -29.51
N ALA A 103 19.84 41.41 -29.69
CA ALA A 103 20.66 41.44 -30.92
C ALA A 103 21.37 40.09 -31.24
N THR A 104 21.13 39.60 -32.45
CA THR A 104 21.73 38.45 -33.18
C THR A 104 23.25 38.25 -33.09
N SER A 105 23.82 37.03 -33.19
CA SER A 105 24.09 36.34 -34.48
C SER A 105 24.94 35.06 -34.28
N SER A 106 25.19 34.27 -35.35
CA SER A 106 25.95 33.00 -35.30
C SER A 106 26.74 32.68 -36.59
N SER A 107 27.81 31.89 -36.45
CA SER A 107 28.63 31.28 -37.51
C SER A 107 29.19 29.94 -36.99
N ALA A 108 28.95 28.80 -37.66
CA ALA A 108 29.70 28.22 -38.80
C ALA A 108 31.11 27.70 -38.41
N ALA A 109 31.59 26.53 -38.84
CA ALA A 109 31.13 25.63 -39.92
C ALA A 109 31.38 24.13 -39.65
N ASN A 110 31.01 23.26 -40.59
CA ASN A 110 31.15 21.80 -40.57
C ASN A 110 31.56 21.29 -41.98
N PRO A 111 32.35 20.21 -42.11
CA PRO A 111 32.03 19.12 -43.07
C PRO A 111 32.18 17.71 -42.44
N VAL A 112 31.22 16.78 -42.53
CA VAL A 112 30.86 15.93 -43.70
C VAL A 112 31.95 14.86 -43.99
N VAL A 113 31.90 13.66 -43.35
CA VAL A 113 31.19 12.40 -43.72
C VAL A 113 32.10 11.36 -44.44
N ASP A 114 32.37 10.24 -43.73
CA ASP A 114 32.38 8.79 -44.12
C ASP A 114 32.78 8.32 -45.56
N PRO A 115 33.41 7.12 -45.72
CA PRO A 115 32.65 5.86 -45.55
C PRO A 115 33.39 4.57 -45.08
N VAL A 116 32.54 3.55 -44.82
CA VAL A 116 32.82 2.17 -44.37
C VAL A 116 33.40 1.23 -45.45
N ALA A 117 34.25 0.27 -45.04
CA ALA A 117 34.40 -1.07 -45.65
C ALA A 117 35.19 -2.03 -44.73
N ALA A 118 35.16 -3.35 -44.99
CA ALA A 118 35.88 -4.38 -44.23
C ALA A 118 36.41 -5.53 -45.12
N SER A 119 37.38 -6.32 -44.62
CA SER A 119 37.54 -7.80 -44.77
C SER A 119 38.98 -8.33 -45.03
N SER A 120 39.17 -9.63 -44.76
CA SER A 120 40.13 -10.61 -45.35
C SER A 120 41.67 -10.46 -45.22
N SER A 121 42.20 -11.08 -44.14
CA SER A 121 43.13 -12.26 -44.12
C SER A 121 44.40 -12.40 -45.01
N ALA A 122 45.53 -12.70 -44.32
CA ALA A 122 46.65 -13.61 -44.70
C ALA A 122 47.69 -13.15 -45.77
N THR A 123 48.93 -13.67 -45.90
CA THR A 123 49.58 -14.91 -45.35
C THR A 123 51.15 -14.81 -45.33
N THR A 124 51.83 -15.28 -44.26
CA THR A 124 53.13 -16.06 -44.15
C THR A 124 54.41 -15.73 -45.00
N PRO A 125 55.61 -16.34 -44.73
CA PRO A 125 56.03 -17.36 -43.73
C PRO A 125 57.09 -16.79 -42.73
N ALA A 126 58.07 -17.46 -42.07
CA ALA A 126 58.65 -18.83 -41.98
C ALA A 126 59.50 -18.91 -40.67
N ALA A 127 60.06 -20.01 -40.14
CA ALA A 127 59.79 -21.47 -40.18
C ALA A 127 60.80 -22.20 -39.23
N THR A 128 60.53 -23.48 -38.86
CA THR A 128 61.50 -24.48 -38.27
C THR A 128 61.99 -24.25 -36.81
N SER A 129 62.34 -25.24 -35.96
CA SER A 129 61.77 -26.57 -35.59
C SER A 129 62.45 -27.13 -34.31
N SER A 130 61.67 -27.78 -33.43
CA SER A 130 61.98 -28.98 -32.57
C SER A 130 63.19 -29.10 -31.60
N SER A 131 62.98 -29.93 -30.55
CA SER A 131 63.94 -30.88 -29.90
C SER A 131 64.54 -30.60 -28.49
N ALA A 132 63.79 -31.02 -27.45
CA ALA A 132 64.12 -32.07 -26.45
C ALA A 132 65.40 -32.12 -25.57
N THR A 133 65.20 -32.77 -24.40
CA THR A 133 66.12 -33.59 -23.54
C THR A 133 66.90 -32.97 -22.37
N THR A 134 67.11 -33.81 -21.34
CA THR A 134 67.81 -33.56 -20.06
C THR A 134 69.27 -34.07 -20.09
N PRO A 135 70.08 -33.85 -19.04
CA PRO A 135 70.29 -34.92 -18.05
C PRO A 135 70.45 -34.44 -16.59
N ALA A 136 70.71 -35.36 -15.66
CA ALA A 136 70.90 -35.10 -14.22
C ALA A 136 72.14 -35.83 -13.64
N VAL A 137 72.63 -35.39 -12.48
CA VAL A 137 73.60 -36.11 -11.62
C VAL A 137 73.18 -35.90 -10.15
N ALA A 138 73.47 -36.87 -9.26
CA ALA A 138 72.96 -36.92 -7.88
C ALA A 138 74.05 -37.25 -6.84
N SER A 139 73.77 -36.99 -5.55
CA SER A 139 74.29 -37.68 -4.33
C SER A 139 73.93 -36.88 -3.06
N SER A 140 73.83 -37.42 -1.83
CA SER A 140 73.42 -38.75 -1.31
C SER A 140 73.55 -38.76 0.23
N SER A 141 72.56 -39.29 0.99
CA SER A 141 72.75 -39.90 2.33
C SER A 141 71.46 -40.53 2.90
N SER A 142 71.61 -41.44 3.86
CA SER A 142 70.57 -42.17 4.62
C SER A 142 69.94 -41.28 5.73
N VAL A 143 68.89 -41.64 6.50
CA VAL A 143 68.57 -42.89 7.24
C VAL A 143 67.05 -43.06 7.46
N ALA A 144 66.59 -44.30 7.67
CA ALA A 144 65.30 -44.69 8.25
C ALA A 144 65.48 -46.00 9.06
N PRO A 145 64.50 -46.52 9.85
CA PRO A 145 63.21 -45.94 10.26
C PRO A 145 62.97 -45.98 11.79
N VAL A 146 61.92 -45.30 12.28
CA VAL A 146 61.10 -45.81 13.41
C VAL A 146 59.65 -45.41 13.23
N ALA A 147 58.71 -46.31 13.50
CA ALA A 147 57.29 -46.00 13.55
C ALA A 147 56.85 -45.64 14.99
N SER A 148 55.93 -44.70 15.13
CA SER A 148 55.22 -44.45 16.39
C SER A 148 53.75 -44.21 16.10
N SER A 149 52.88 -45.09 16.62
CA SER A 149 51.45 -45.11 16.33
C SER A 149 50.65 -44.32 17.36
N SER A 150 50.24 -43.10 16.99
CA SER A 150 49.37 -42.25 17.82
C SER A 150 48.06 -41.97 17.09
N SER A 151 47.07 -42.86 17.26
CA SER A 151 45.73 -42.67 16.70
C SER A 151 44.94 -41.67 17.56
N ALA A 152 45.12 -40.39 17.28
CA ALA A 152 44.20 -39.35 17.73
C ALA A 152 43.01 -39.33 16.76
N ALA A 153 41.85 -39.84 17.20
CA ALA A 153 40.63 -39.74 16.42
C ALA A 153 40.26 -38.24 16.26
N PRO A 154 39.94 -37.78 15.04
CA PRO A 154 39.51 -36.40 14.85
C PRO A 154 38.17 -36.19 15.55
N VAL A 155 38.16 -35.38 16.60
CA VAL A 155 36.91 -34.86 17.18
C VAL A 155 36.12 -34.19 16.06
N PRO A 156 34.85 -34.55 15.84
CA PRO A 156 34.05 -33.88 14.82
C PRO A 156 33.90 -32.42 15.23
N SER A 157 34.54 -31.52 14.49
CA SER A 157 34.36 -30.09 14.69
C SER A 157 32.89 -29.80 14.44
N SER A 158 32.16 -29.43 15.51
CA SER A 158 30.74 -29.12 15.44
C SER A 158 30.57 -27.76 14.77
N SER A 159 30.71 -27.75 13.44
CA SER A 159 30.36 -26.64 12.56
C SER A 159 28.89 -26.31 12.76
N SER A 160 28.61 -25.44 13.72
CA SER A 160 27.30 -24.84 13.93
C SER A 160 26.94 -24.09 12.64
N VAL A 161 26.15 -24.73 11.79
CA VAL A 161 25.57 -24.10 10.60
C VAL A 161 24.86 -22.85 11.10
N ALA A 162 25.37 -21.68 10.71
CA ALA A 162 24.72 -20.41 11.03
C ALA A 162 23.27 -20.52 10.53
N PRO A 163 22.26 -20.22 11.37
CA PRO A 163 20.86 -20.44 11.02
C PRO A 163 20.56 -19.75 9.68
N GLU A 164 19.98 -20.48 8.75
CA GLU A 164 19.67 -19.98 7.41
C GLU A 164 18.87 -18.68 7.55
N ALA A 165 19.35 -17.60 6.91
CA ALA A 165 18.74 -16.28 7.04
C ALA A 165 17.24 -16.38 6.72
N PRO A 166 16.32 -15.93 7.60
CA PRO A 166 14.90 -16.18 7.44
C PRO A 166 14.39 -15.73 6.07
N LYS A 167 13.67 -16.63 5.40
CA LYS A 167 13.18 -16.42 4.03
C LYS A 167 12.02 -15.41 4.06
N GLY A 168 12.29 -14.22 3.51
CA GLY A 168 11.32 -13.13 3.44
C GLY A 168 11.43 -12.11 4.58
N ILE A 169 10.48 -11.18 4.58
CA ILE A 169 10.40 -10.07 5.54
C ILE A 169 9.85 -10.53 6.89
N TYR A 170 10.08 -9.72 7.92
CA TYR A 170 9.48 -9.91 9.24
C TYR A 170 7.96 -9.68 9.19
N LEU A 171 7.20 -10.65 9.70
CA LEU A 171 5.74 -10.61 9.81
C LEU A 171 5.28 -11.17 11.17
N SER A 172 4.02 -10.95 11.54
CA SER A 172 3.40 -11.65 12.67
C SER A 172 3.36 -13.15 12.41
N THR A 173 3.62 -13.97 13.44
CA THR A 173 3.47 -15.43 13.39
C THR A 173 2.04 -15.85 13.09
N ASP A 174 1.09 -15.11 13.64
CA ASP A 174 -0.33 -15.31 13.45
C ASP A 174 -0.79 -14.80 12.08
N THR A 175 -1.64 -15.60 11.42
CA THR A 175 -1.94 -15.49 10.00
C THR A 175 -3.35 -14.98 9.67
N ASP A 176 -4.25 -14.93 10.65
CA ASP A 176 -5.62 -14.41 10.49
C ASP A 176 -5.59 -12.88 10.27
N GLU A 177 -6.11 -12.47 9.13
CA GLU A 177 -5.99 -11.14 8.53
C GLU A 177 -7.03 -10.15 9.08
N ASN A 178 -7.91 -10.63 9.96
CA ASN A 178 -9.00 -9.88 10.58
C ASN A 178 -8.61 -9.29 11.95
N LYS A 179 -7.39 -9.55 12.40
CA LYS A 179 -6.86 -9.14 13.71
C LYS A 179 -5.70 -8.16 13.58
N ASN A 180 -5.29 -7.58 14.70
CA ASN A 180 -4.08 -6.78 14.84
C ASN A 180 -3.15 -7.50 15.82
N TYR A 181 -1.85 -7.58 15.53
CA TYR A 181 -0.91 -8.39 16.34
C TYR A 181 0.18 -7.56 17.03
N MET A 182 0.99 -6.82 16.28
CA MET A 182 2.04 -5.98 16.85
C MET A 182 1.46 -4.64 17.32
N GLU A 183 1.95 -4.11 18.44
CA GLU A 183 1.77 -2.69 18.77
C GLU A 183 2.48 -1.85 17.70
N VAL A 184 1.85 -0.77 17.23
CA VAL A 184 2.35 0.06 16.13
C VAL A 184 2.58 1.51 16.55
N GLU A 185 3.71 2.05 16.14
CA GLU A 185 3.91 3.49 16.06
C GLU A 185 3.04 4.05 14.93
N TYR A 186 2.51 5.26 15.10
CA TYR A 186 1.69 5.95 14.11
C TYR A 186 1.99 7.44 14.19
N LYS A 187 2.66 7.97 13.18
CA LYS A 187 3.28 9.30 13.20
C LYS A 187 2.77 10.13 12.03
N THR A 188 1.99 11.16 12.35
CA THR A 188 1.55 12.19 11.41
C THR A 188 2.69 13.17 11.10
N ASN A 189 2.49 14.02 10.09
CA ASN A 189 3.43 15.07 9.67
C ASN A 189 4.79 14.51 9.19
N THR A 190 4.75 13.45 8.38
CA THR A 190 5.93 12.73 7.86
C THR A 190 5.99 12.75 6.33
N GLY A 191 6.92 11.98 5.73
CA GLY A 191 7.07 11.90 4.27
C GLY A 191 7.80 13.10 3.65
N ALA A 192 7.90 13.09 2.32
CA ALA A 192 8.67 14.08 1.56
C ALA A 192 8.08 15.51 1.58
N ASP A 193 6.78 15.64 1.82
CA ASP A 193 6.06 16.92 1.85
C ASP A 193 5.54 17.29 3.26
N GLY A 194 5.87 16.49 4.28
CA GLY A 194 5.42 16.71 5.66
C GLY A 194 3.92 16.47 5.88
N GLY A 195 3.17 15.94 4.91
CA GLY A 195 1.73 15.68 5.03
C GLY A 195 1.35 14.20 5.17
N ALA A 196 2.31 13.28 5.11
CA ALA A 196 2.07 11.84 5.14
C ALA A 196 2.01 11.28 6.58
N ILE A 197 1.48 10.05 6.71
CA ILE A 197 1.44 9.30 7.98
C ILE A 197 2.29 8.05 7.84
N LEU A 198 3.29 7.90 8.72
CA LEU A 198 4.16 6.74 8.82
C LEU A 198 3.67 5.83 9.96
N SER A 199 3.46 4.54 9.69
CA SER A 199 3.14 3.54 10.72
C SER A 199 3.94 2.25 10.56
N TYR A 200 4.37 1.66 11.67
CA TYR A 200 5.27 0.50 11.69
C TYR A 200 5.21 -0.22 13.05
N PRO A 201 5.61 -1.50 13.13
CA PRO A 201 5.80 -2.21 14.40
C PRO A 201 6.66 -1.41 15.37
N LYS A 202 6.13 -1.11 16.56
CA LYS A 202 6.87 -0.40 17.61
C LYS A 202 8.11 -1.17 18.08
N ARG A 203 8.10 -2.50 17.92
CA ARG A 203 9.26 -3.37 18.03
C ARG A 203 9.65 -3.87 16.63
N MET A 204 10.53 -3.12 15.96
CA MET A 204 11.15 -3.52 14.70
C MET A 204 12.08 -4.72 14.93
N SER A 205 12.23 -5.60 13.92
CA SER A 205 13.11 -6.77 13.99
C SER A 205 14.59 -6.38 13.81
N ASP A 206 15.48 -7.08 14.51
CA ASP A 206 16.94 -6.92 14.37
C ASP A 206 17.58 -7.96 13.43
N THR A 207 16.87 -9.03 13.09
CA THR A 207 17.37 -10.15 12.27
C THR A 207 16.72 -10.24 10.88
N GLN A 208 15.57 -9.59 10.69
CA GLN A 208 14.85 -9.51 9.42
C GLN A 208 14.49 -8.07 9.09
N LYS A 209 14.38 -7.77 7.79
CA LYS A 209 13.86 -6.49 7.29
C LYS A 209 12.35 -6.55 7.15
N HIS A 210 11.72 -5.38 7.14
CA HIS A 210 10.30 -5.19 6.96
C HIS A 210 10.00 -4.77 5.52
N GLY A 211 8.91 -5.30 4.95
CA GLY A 211 8.37 -4.87 3.66
C GLY A 211 7.64 -3.53 3.79
N ILE A 212 7.54 -2.81 2.68
CA ILE A 212 6.94 -1.47 2.63
C ILE A 212 5.56 -1.54 1.95
N VAL A 213 4.57 -0.83 2.49
CA VAL A 213 3.29 -0.60 1.81
C VAL A 213 3.01 0.89 1.70
N ILE A 214 2.83 1.40 0.48
CA ILE A 214 2.31 2.74 0.24
C ILE A 214 0.78 2.69 0.42
N TRP A 215 0.19 3.65 1.14
CA TRP A 215 -1.27 3.81 1.23
C TRP A 215 -1.76 5.11 0.59
N GLY A 216 -2.55 5.04 -0.47
CA GLY A 216 -3.19 6.18 -1.10
C GLY A 216 -4.58 6.47 -0.52
N PRO A 217 -4.86 7.68 0.03
CA PRO A 217 -6.22 8.07 0.39
C PRO A 217 -7.09 8.36 -0.85
N GLY A 218 -8.41 8.25 -0.68
CA GLY A 218 -9.38 8.70 -1.68
C GLY A 218 -9.34 10.21 -1.93
N GLY A 219 -9.89 10.63 -3.08
CA GLY A 219 -9.88 12.04 -3.51
C GLY A 219 -10.44 12.98 -2.44
N GLY A 220 -9.73 14.08 -2.16
CA GLY A 220 -10.11 15.06 -1.14
C GLY A 220 -10.08 14.57 0.32
N THR A 221 -9.71 13.31 0.58
CA THR A 221 -9.69 12.72 1.93
C THR A 221 -8.29 12.79 2.53
N ALA A 222 -8.18 13.18 3.80
CA ALA A 222 -6.90 13.13 4.52
C ALA A 222 -6.51 11.66 4.87
N PRO A 223 -5.21 11.30 4.92
CA PRO A 223 -4.76 9.95 5.25
C PRO A 223 -5.23 9.43 6.61
N GLY A 224 -5.51 10.33 7.56
CA GLY A 224 -6.04 9.96 8.89
C GLY A 224 -7.39 9.23 8.86
N ALA A 225 -8.22 9.43 7.82
CA ALA A 225 -9.47 8.70 7.66
C ALA A 225 -9.28 7.18 7.41
N TYR A 226 -8.05 6.75 7.14
CA TYR A 226 -7.68 5.36 6.86
C TYR A 226 -6.86 4.73 8.00
N GLU A 227 -6.87 5.34 9.19
CA GLU A 227 -6.07 4.93 10.36
C GLU A 227 -6.17 3.43 10.68
N GLY A 228 -7.38 2.86 10.65
CA GLY A 228 -7.59 1.43 10.92
C GLY A 228 -6.83 0.53 9.93
N MET A 229 -6.86 0.85 8.64
CA MET A 229 -6.23 0.10 7.55
C MET A 229 -4.70 0.25 7.58
N ILE A 230 -4.23 1.46 7.85
CA ILE A 230 -2.80 1.78 8.05
C ILE A 230 -2.24 1.00 9.24
N ARG A 231 -2.92 1.03 10.39
CA ARG A 231 -2.52 0.30 11.60
C ARG A 231 -2.64 -1.22 11.43
N ARG A 232 -3.68 -1.73 10.75
CA ARG A 232 -3.84 -3.15 10.42
C ARG A 232 -2.58 -3.66 9.71
N LEU A 233 -2.23 -3.07 8.57
CA LEU A 233 -1.03 -3.44 7.80
C LEU A 233 0.24 -3.37 8.66
N ALA A 234 0.45 -2.27 9.38
CA ALA A 234 1.62 -2.12 10.24
C ALA A 234 1.68 -3.21 11.34
N SER A 235 0.53 -3.61 11.91
CA SER A 235 0.46 -4.61 12.98
C SER A 235 0.75 -6.04 12.53
N HIS A 236 0.72 -6.31 11.22
CA HIS A 236 1.17 -7.59 10.63
C HIS A 236 2.67 -7.62 10.33
N GLY A 237 3.40 -6.50 10.45
CA GLY A 237 4.85 -6.42 10.22
C GLY A 237 5.28 -5.42 9.15
N PHE A 238 4.38 -4.81 8.39
CA PHE A 238 4.74 -3.86 7.33
C PHE A 238 5.16 -2.48 7.85
N VAL A 239 5.98 -1.76 7.09
CA VAL A 239 6.17 -0.32 7.25
C VAL A 239 5.29 0.40 6.24
N VAL A 240 4.30 1.14 6.75
CA VAL A 240 3.24 1.76 5.96
C VAL A 240 3.49 3.26 5.85
N ILE A 241 3.50 3.80 4.63
CA ILE A 241 3.54 5.24 4.38
C ILE A 241 2.25 5.67 3.67
N ALA A 242 1.34 6.30 4.41
CA ALA A 242 0.08 6.81 3.89
C ALA A 242 0.27 8.24 3.36
N LEU A 243 -0.04 8.44 2.09
CA LEU A 243 0.26 9.67 1.36
C LEU A 243 -0.61 10.84 1.81
N SER A 244 -0.07 12.06 1.75
CA SER A 244 -0.79 13.30 2.03
C SER A 244 -2.03 13.51 1.14
N SER A 245 -1.92 13.06 -0.12
CA SER A 245 -3.00 12.95 -1.10
C SER A 245 -2.63 11.91 -2.16
N SER A 246 -3.52 11.65 -3.11
CA SER A 246 -3.26 10.79 -4.27
C SER A 246 -3.70 11.48 -5.55
N PRO A 247 -2.76 11.91 -6.42
CA PRO A 247 -3.09 12.54 -7.70
C PRO A 247 -3.48 11.55 -8.81
N GLY A 248 -3.09 10.28 -8.70
CA GLY A 248 -3.34 9.27 -9.74
C GLY A 248 -2.25 9.24 -10.82
N ASP A 249 -1.02 9.59 -10.45
CA ASP A 249 0.12 9.67 -11.38
C ASP A 249 1.48 9.21 -10.82
N ALA A 250 1.53 8.75 -9.56
CA ALA A 250 2.72 8.37 -8.78
C ALA A 250 3.57 9.54 -8.25
N SER A 251 3.17 10.80 -8.45
CA SER A 251 3.93 11.99 -8.01
C SER A 251 3.95 12.18 -6.48
N LYS A 252 3.10 11.49 -5.72
CA LYS A 252 3.20 11.41 -4.25
C LYS A 252 3.85 10.11 -3.80
N ALA A 253 3.55 8.99 -4.46
CA ALA A 253 4.07 7.68 -4.13
C ALA A 253 5.61 7.56 -4.26
N ILE A 254 6.20 8.06 -5.37
CA ILE A 254 7.65 7.93 -5.61
C ILE A 254 8.47 8.75 -4.59
N PRO A 255 8.18 10.05 -4.33
CA PRO A 255 8.89 10.80 -3.29
C PRO A 255 8.72 10.22 -1.87
N ALA A 256 7.62 9.52 -1.58
CA ALA A 256 7.44 8.85 -0.29
C ALA A 256 8.40 7.66 -0.12
N LEU A 257 8.68 6.89 -1.18
CA LEU A 257 9.73 5.86 -1.17
C LEU A 257 11.12 6.47 -1.03
N ASP A 258 11.41 7.56 -1.76
CA ASP A 258 12.71 8.26 -1.67
C ASP A 258 12.95 8.88 -0.28
N TRP A 259 11.87 9.23 0.43
CA TRP A 259 11.94 9.65 1.84
C TRP A 259 12.18 8.47 2.77
N LEU A 260 11.48 7.34 2.59
CA LEU A 260 11.77 6.10 3.34
C LEU A 260 13.22 5.62 3.13
N GLU A 261 13.77 5.76 1.92
CA GLU A 261 15.18 5.44 1.65
C GLU A 261 16.15 6.31 2.45
N LYS A 262 15.82 7.59 2.68
CA LYS A 262 16.62 8.47 3.55
C LYS A 262 16.50 8.05 5.01
N GLN A 263 15.29 7.73 5.47
CA GLN A 263 15.06 7.18 6.82
C GLN A 263 15.83 5.87 7.06
N ALA A 264 15.87 4.97 6.07
CA ALA A 264 16.63 3.72 6.18
C ALA A 264 18.16 3.90 6.24
N LYS A 265 18.67 5.11 5.90
CA LYS A 265 20.10 5.45 5.84
C LYS A 265 20.55 6.37 6.99
N ASP A 266 19.62 7.02 7.70
CA ASP A 266 19.88 7.85 8.88
C ASP A 266 19.93 6.99 10.16
N SER A 267 21.07 6.97 10.86
CA SER A 267 21.27 6.21 12.10
C SER A 267 20.43 6.68 13.28
N ASN A 268 19.81 7.86 13.19
CA ASN A 268 18.89 8.40 14.20
C ASN A 268 17.44 7.97 13.95
N SER A 269 17.14 7.40 12.77
CA SER A 269 15.79 6.97 12.41
C SER A 269 15.48 5.58 12.99
N PRO A 270 14.26 5.34 13.52
CA PRO A 270 13.83 4.00 13.91
C PRO A 270 13.73 3.01 12.74
N LEU A 271 13.84 3.50 11.50
CA LEU A 271 13.86 2.68 10.28
C LEU A 271 15.28 2.33 9.79
N TYR A 272 16.34 2.75 10.51
CA TYR A 272 17.74 2.55 10.10
C TYR A 272 18.06 1.08 9.78
N ASN A 273 18.43 0.81 8.53
CA ASN A 273 18.63 -0.53 7.96
C ASN A 273 17.44 -1.52 8.10
N LYS A 274 16.28 -1.10 8.61
CA LYS A 274 15.12 -1.98 8.87
C LYS A 274 14.30 -2.34 7.64
N LEU A 275 14.44 -1.62 6.53
CA LEU A 275 13.57 -1.76 5.36
C LEU A 275 14.16 -2.65 4.26
N ASP A 276 13.28 -3.37 3.55
CA ASP A 276 13.57 -4.09 2.31
C ASP A 276 12.85 -3.44 1.10
N PHE A 277 13.63 -2.72 0.29
CA PHE A 277 13.13 -2.04 -0.91
C PHE A 277 12.95 -2.97 -2.13
N THR A 278 13.20 -4.28 -1.99
CA THR A 278 12.76 -5.29 -2.96
C THR A 278 11.35 -5.81 -2.67
N LYS A 279 10.79 -5.44 -1.51
CA LYS A 279 9.49 -5.89 -0.99
C LYS A 279 8.55 -4.72 -0.73
N VAL A 280 8.27 -3.96 -1.79
CA VAL A 280 7.35 -2.82 -1.76
C VAL A 280 6.05 -3.15 -2.48
N GLY A 281 4.92 -2.89 -1.83
CA GLY A 281 3.59 -2.89 -2.41
C GLY A 281 2.91 -1.53 -2.32
N ALA A 282 1.82 -1.33 -3.06
CA ALA A 282 0.98 -0.15 -2.97
C ALA A 282 -0.50 -0.53 -2.84
N SER A 283 -1.27 0.21 -2.05
CA SER A 283 -2.72 0.09 -2.03
C SER A 283 -3.37 1.42 -1.75
N GLY A 284 -4.63 1.59 -2.11
CA GLY A 284 -5.36 2.79 -1.75
C GLY A 284 -6.82 2.72 -2.15
N HIS A 285 -7.58 3.63 -1.55
CA HIS A 285 -9.01 3.81 -1.82
C HIS A 285 -9.21 4.75 -3.01
N SER A 286 -10.07 4.40 -3.97
CA SER A 286 -10.53 5.33 -5.01
C SER A 286 -9.36 5.94 -5.79
N MET A 287 -9.16 7.26 -5.80
CA MET A 287 -7.99 7.93 -6.39
C MET A 287 -6.63 7.39 -5.88
N GLY A 288 -6.58 6.90 -4.64
CA GLY A 288 -5.41 6.21 -4.07
C GLY A 288 -5.12 4.84 -4.70
N GLY A 289 -6.12 4.17 -5.25
CA GLY A 289 -5.92 2.98 -6.07
C GLY A 289 -5.24 3.31 -7.40
N LEU A 290 -5.59 4.43 -8.03
CA LEU A 290 -4.93 4.93 -9.25
C LEU A 290 -3.48 5.34 -8.98
N GLU A 291 -3.21 6.02 -7.87
CA GLU A 291 -1.83 6.33 -7.44
C GLU A 291 -1.01 5.04 -7.19
N SER A 292 -1.65 3.99 -6.67
CA SER A 292 -1.04 2.68 -6.42
C SER A 292 -0.72 1.90 -7.71
N GLU A 293 -1.62 1.90 -8.68
CA GLU A 293 -1.39 1.35 -10.01
C GLU A 293 -0.30 2.11 -10.75
N GLN A 294 -0.33 3.44 -10.70
CA GLN A 294 0.64 4.28 -11.40
C GLN A 294 2.05 4.15 -10.84
N VAL A 295 2.22 3.97 -9.52
CA VAL A 295 3.54 3.66 -8.94
C VAL A 295 3.97 2.21 -9.25
N LEU A 296 3.03 1.27 -9.31
CA LEU A 296 3.29 -0.10 -9.78
C LEU A 296 3.79 -0.12 -11.24
N ILE A 297 3.29 0.77 -12.09
CA ILE A 297 3.76 0.92 -13.48
C ILE A 297 5.13 1.62 -13.54
N LYS A 298 5.30 2.73 -12.82
CA LYS A 298 6.40 3.69 -13.03
C LYS A 298 7.65 3.46 -12.16
N ASP A 299 7.53 2.86 -10.98
CA ASP A 299 8.65 2.64 -10.06
C ASP A 299 9.09 1.17 -10.06
N SER A 300 10.39 0.88 -10.18
CA SER A 300 10.90 -0.50 -10.20
C SER A 300 10.88 -1.19 -8.84
N ARG A 301 10.79 -0.44 -7.72
CA ARG A 301 10.75 -0.97 -6.34
C ARG A 301 9.42 -1.64 -6.01
N VAL A 302 8.30 -1.11 -6.55
CA VAL A 302 6.95 -1.61 -6.29
C VAL A 302 6.66 -2.86 -7.13
N ILE A 303 6.40 -4.00 -6.48
CA ILE A 303 6.19 -5.30 -7.13
C ILE A 303 4.73 -5.78 -7.16
N THR A 304 3.85 -5.17 -6.36
CA THR A 304 2.42 -5.52 -6.34
C THR A 304 1.53 -4.33 -5.95
N ALA A 305 0.27 -4.32 -6.38
CA ALA A 305 -0.72 -3.36 -5.88
C ALA A 305 -2.12 -3.96 -5.65
N VAL A 306 -2.87 -3.34 -4.72
CA VAL A 306 -4.31 -3.61 -4.47
C VAL A 306 -5.10 -2.32 -4.61
N MET A 307 -5.90 -2.22 -5.67
CA MET A 307 -6.79 -1.09 -5.96
C MET A 307 -8.13 -1.32 -5.25
N ASN A 308 -8.40 -0.58 -4.17
CA ASN A 308 -9.63 -0.73 -3.37
C ASN A 308 -10.68 0.31 -3.81
N ASN A 309 -11.84 -0.17 -4.29
CA ASN A 309 -12.89 0.61 -4.95
C ASN A 309 -12.32 1.59 -5.97
N SER A 310 -11.52 1.08 -6.91
CA SER A 310 -10.81 1.89 -7.90
C SER A 310 -10.59 1.14 -9.23
N GLY A 311 -10.41 1.91 -10.30
CA GLY A 311 -10.14 1.47 -11.67
C GLY A 311 -9.91 2.69 -12.57
N ASP A 312 -8.99 2.58 -13.51
CA ASP A 312 -8.49 3.63 -14.40
C ASP A 312 -9.60 4.45 -15.07
N LEU A 313 -9.34 5.73 -15.29
CA LEU A 313 -10.26 6.68 -15.96
C LEU A 313 -10.20 6.51 -17.49
N GLY A 314 -10.37 5.25 -17.90
CA GLY A 314 -10.04 4.69 -19.20
C GLY A 314 -10.21 3.17 -19.19
N GLY A 315 -9.97 2.51 -18.05
CA GLY A 315 -10.03 1.07 -17.85
C GLY A 315 -9.01 0.33 -18.71
N GLY A 316 -7.78 0.84 -18.83
CA GLY A 316 -6.71 0.18 -19.58
C GLY A 316 -5.31 0.38 -19.04
N ALA A 317 -5.13 0.89 -17.83
CA ALA A 317 -3.81 1.16 -17.25
C ALA A 317 -3.10 -0.13 -16.81
N ALA A 318 -3.86 -1.10 -16.29
CA ALA A 318 -3.36 -2.40 -15.82
C ALA A 318 -2.60 -3.20 -16.91
N GLN A 319 -2.82 -2.91 -18.19
CA GLN A 319 -2.11 -3.53 -19.31
C GLN A 319 -0.63 -3.09 -19.42
N TYR A 320 -0.27 -1.94 -18.84
CA TYR A 320 1.08 -1.38 -18.86
C TYR A 320 1.93 -1.80 -17.67
N VAL A 321 1.38 -2.57 -16.72
CA VAL A 321 2.12 -3.08 -15.56
C VAL A 321 3.28 -3.98 -16.02
N PRO A 322 4.54 -3.68 -15.66
CA PRO A 322 5.70 -4.45 -16.10
C PRO A 322 5.67 -5.94 -15.71
N SER A 323 6.21 -6.79 -16.57
CA SER A 323 6.39 -8.23 -16.33
C SER A 323 7.11 -8.52 -15.01
N GLY A 324 6.66 -9.56 -14.30
CA GLY A 324 7.20 -9.96 -12.98
C GLY A 324 6.53 -9.27 -11.79
N LYS A 325 5.61 -8.31 -12.04
CA LYS A 325 4.75 -7.68 -11.03
C LYS A 325 3.37 -8.35 -10.96
N SER A 326 2.49 -7.87 -10.08
CA SER A 326 1.13 -8.40 -9.88
C SER A 326 0.14 -7.31 -9.47
N ILE A 327 -1.17 -7.52 -9.70
CA ILE A 327 -2.20 -6.52 -9.35
C ILE A 327 -3.54 -7.16 -8.94
N ALA A 328 -4.22 -6.59 -7.94
CA ALA A 328 -5.59 -6.94 -7.59
C ALA A 328 -6.49 -5.70 -7.65
N LEU A 329 -7.67 -5.85 -8.27
CA LEU A 329 -8.73 -4.84 -8.29
C LEU A 329 -9.89 -5.34 -7.44
N VAL A 330 -10.27 -4.57 -6.41
CA VAL A 330 -11.29 -4.93 -5.41
C VAL A 330 -12.39 -3.87 -5.43
N TYR A 331 -13.66 -4.28 -5.53
CA TYR A 331 -14.77 -3.35 -5.69
C TYR A 331 -16.10 -3.86 -5.13
N GLY A 332 -17.02 -2.95 -4.83
CA GLY A 332 -18.36 -3.26 -4.32
C GLY A 332 -19.38 -3.41 -5.45
N GLU A 333 -20.43 -4.21 -5.24
CA GLU A 333 -21.47 -4.48 -6.24
C GLU A 333 -22.28 -3.27 -6.71
N VAL A 334 -22.35 -2.19 -5.93
CA VAL A 334 -22.94 -0.89 -6.33
C VAL A 334 -21.90 0.24 -6.38
N GLY A 335 -20.61 -0.11 -6.42
CA GLY A 335 -19.53 0.85 -6.61
C GLY A 335 -19.54 1.45 -8.03
N SER A 336 -19.47 2.78 -8.15
CA SER A 336 -19.44 3.47 -9.45
C SER A 336 -18.14 3.23 -10.23
N GLU A 337 -17.09 2.77 -9.55
CA GLU A 337 -15.84 2.30 -10.14
C GLU A 337 -15.95 0.98 -10.89
N ALA A 338 -17.00 0.18 -10.64
CA ALA A 338 -17.10 -1.21 -11.09
C ALA A 338 -16.81 -1.40 -12.59
N PRO A 339 -17.38 -0.57 -13.51
CA PRO A 339 -17.10 -0.71 -14.94
C PRO A 339 -15.65 -0.41 -15.32
N ASN A 340 -14.93 0.44 -14.56
CA ASN A 340 -13.52 0.71 -14.80
C ASN A 340 -12.66 -0.48 -14.34
N ALA A 341 -12.88 -0.97 -13.12
CA ALA A 341 -12.14 -2.11 -12.56
C ALA A 341 -12.32 -3.39 -13.40
N GLU A 342 -13.56 -3.66 -13.85
CA GLU A 342 -13.87 -4.75 -14.77
C GLU A 342 -13.14 -4.60 -16.11
N LYS A 343 -13.09 -3.37 -16.65
CA LYS A 343 -12.48 -3.06 -17.95
C LYS A 343 -10.94 -3.10 -17.91
N ASP A 344 -10.30 -2.58 -16.85
CA ASP A 344 -8.86 -2.71 -16.61
C ASP A 344 -8.45 -4.18 -16.62
N TYR A 345 -9.12 -4.99 -15.79
CA TYR A 345 -8.84 -6.41 -15.70
C TYR A 345 -9.01 -7.10 -17.05
N GLN A 346 -10.05 -6.77 -17.82
CA GLN A 346 -10.30 -7.36 -19.14
C GLN A 346 -9.24 -6.95 -20.17
N ASN A 347 -8.80 -5.69 -20.19
CA ASN A 347 -7.98 -5.12 -21.25
C ASN A 347 -6.53 -5.62 -21.24
N ASN A 348 -6.28 -6.73 -21.94
CA ASN A 348 -4.98 -7.19 -22.40
C ASN A 348 -3.91 -7.52 -21.32
N VAL A 349 -4.21 -7.31 -20.03
CA VAL A 349 -3.32 -7.54 -18.87
C VAL A 349 -2.54 -8.86 -18.97
N LYS A 350 -1.21 -8.76 -18.90
CA LYS A 350 -0.27 -9.90 -19.04
C LYS A 350 0.33 -10.37 -17.71
N VAL A 351 0.35 -9.52 -16.70
CA VAL A 351 0.81 -9.87 -15.35
C VAL A 351 -0.20 -10.73 -14.60
N PRO A 352 0.23 -11.52 -13.59
CA PRO A 352 -0.65 -12.09 -12.58
C PRO A 352 -1.62 -11.04 -12.04
N ALA A 353 -2.92 -11.26 -12.29
CA ALA A 353 -3.95 -10.26 -12.02
C ALA A 353 -5.19 -10.92 -11.41
N CYS A 354 -5.84 -10.22 -10.48
CA CYS A 354 -7.12 -10.60 -9.88
C CYS A 354 -8.13 -9.46 -9.96
N LEU A 355 -9.40 -9.81 -10.17
CA LEU A 355 -10.55 -8.93 -10.05
C LEU A 355 -11.52 -9.58 -9.06
N ILE A 356 -11.83 -8.87 -7.97
CA ILE A 356 -12.54 -9.41 -6.82
C ILE A 356 -13.68 -8.47 -6.46
N LYS A 357 -14.90 -8.89 -6.81
CA LYS A 357 -16.13 -8.19 -6.45
C LYS A 357 -16.57 -8.60 -5.04
N MET A 358 -17.18 -7.69 -4.30
CA MET A 358 -17.89 -7.94 -3.05
C MET A 358 -19.39 -7.82 -3.34
N GLU A 359 -20.18 -8.89 -3.15
CA GLU A 359 -21.62 -8.89 -3.48
C GLU A 359 -22.51 -9.60 -2.44
N GLY A 360 -23.79 -9.21 -2.41
CA GLY A 360 -24.81 -9.73 -1.48
C GLY A 360 -25.04 -8.89 -0.21
N ASN A 361 -24.63 -7.61 -0.17
CA ASN A 361 -24.87 -6.70 0.97
C ASN A 361 -24.95 -5.20 0.59
N ASN A 362 -25.24 -4.89 -0.68
CA ASN A 362 -25.22 -3.53 -1.22
C ASN A 362 -23.84 -2.83 -1.02
N PHE A 363 -22.76 -3.60 -1.21
CA PHE A 363 -21.39 -3.10 -1.07
C PHE A 363 -21.11 -1.94 -2.06
N GLY A 364 -20.87 -0.74 -1.52
CA GLY A 364 -20.59 0.47 -2.31
C GLY A 364 -19.10 0.83 -2.38
N HIS A 365 -18.83 2.08 -2.74
CA HIS A 365 -17.48 2.65 -2.94
C HIS A 365 -16.54 2.57 -1.71
N GLY A 366 -17.05 2.24 -0.52
CA GLY A 366 -16.24 2.04 0.70
C GLY A 366 -15.95 0.58 1.06
N SER A 367 -16.41 -0.42 0.29
CA SER A 367 -16.35 -1.82 0.75
C SER A 367 -14.93 -2.40 0.83
N GLY A 368 -14.08 -2.14 -0.17
CA GLY A 368 -12.72 -2.68 -0.27
C GLY A 368 -11.78 -2.26 0.88
N PRO A 369 -11.67 -0.96 1.22
CA PRO A 369 -10.79 -0.54 2.31
C PRO A 369 -11.32 -0.89 3.70
N TRP A 370 -12.64 -0.92 3.92
CA TRP A 370 -13.23 -1.10 5.25
C TRP A 370 -13.61 -2.57 5.52
N ASP A 371 -14.51 -3.16 4.72
CA ASP A 371 -14.89 -4.58 4.86
C ASP A 371 -13.83 -5.53 4.26
N GLY A 372 -13.25 -5.14 3.12
CA GLY A 372 -12.29 -5.92 2.33
C GLY A 372 -10.85 -5.89 2.85
N MET A 373 -10.58 -5.27 4.01
CA MET A 373 -9.21 -5.03 4.47
C MET A 373 -8.40 -6.33 4.68
N ALA A 374 -9.06 -7.42 5.08
CA ALA A 374 -8.46 -8.75 5.23
C ALA A 374 -7.85 -9.28 3.92
N LEU A 375 -8.51 -9.03 2.78
CA LEU A 375 -8.02 -9.34 1.43
C LEU A 375 -6.72 -8.57 1.15
N THR A 376 -6.73 -7.26 1.40
CA THR A 376 -5.56 -6.40 1.18
C THR A 376 -4.37 -6.83 2.05
N VAL A 377 -4.59 -7.19 3.31
CA VAL A 377 -3.56 -7.79 4.17
C VAL A 377 -3.03 -9.10 3.59
N SER A 378 -3.91 -10.05 3.24
CA SER A 378 -3.51 -11.36 2.72
C SER A 378 -2.65 -11.21 1.46
N TRP A 379 -3.06 -10.36 0.53
CA TRP A 379 -2.34 -10.09 -0.71
C TRP A 379 -0.93 -9.56 -0.47
N MET A 380 -0.77 -8.59 0.44
CA MET A 380 0.55 -8.07 0.82
C MET A 380 1.40 -9.12 1.52
N ARG A 381 0.83 -9.94 2.41
CA ARG A 381 1.56 -11.04 3.08
C ARG A 381 1.99 -12.14 2.11
N TRP A 382 1.18 -12.42 1.09
CA TRP A 382 1.56 -13.32 0.01
C TRP A 382 2.72 -12.75 -0.81
N HIS A 383 2.51 -11.64 -1.52
CA HIS A 383 3.46 -11.14 -2.51
C HIS A 383 4.73 -10.51 -1.90
N LEU A 384 4.62 -9.81 -0.77
CA LEU A 384 5.77 -9.22 -0.09
C LEU A 384 6.40 -10.22 0.89
N GLY A 385 5.58 -10.86 1.72
CA GLY A 385 6.01 -11.83 2.74
C GLY A 385 6.62 -13.11 2.19
N GLY A 386 6.07 -13.65 1.09
CA GLY A 386 6.36 -15.01 0.64
C GLY A 386 5.47 -16.07 1.29
N GLU A 387 4.31 -15.69 1.83
CA GLU A 387 3.33 -16.64 2.38
C GLU A 387 2.56 -17.37 1.25
N ASP A 388 3.26 -18.17 0.44
CA ASP A 388 2.75 -18.78 -0.79
C ASP A 388 1.52 -19.69 -0.60
N PHE A 389 1.27 -20.19 0.61
CA PHE A 389 0.03 -20.92 0.93
C PHE A 389 -1.23 -20.09 0.62
N ARG A 390 -1.12 -18.75 0.71
CA ARG A 390 -2.19 -17.79 0.40
C ARG A 390 -2.61 -17.78 -1.06
N LYS A 391 -1.81 -18.31 -1.99
CA LYS A 391 -2.23 -18.47 -3.40
C LYS A 391 -3.58 -19.18 -3.49
N SER A 392 -3.84 -20.15 -2.62
CA SER A 392 -5.11 -20.88 -2.53
C SER A 392 -6.31 -20.05 -2.08
N GLN A 393 -6.12 -18.90 -1.43
CA GLN A 393 -7.20 -17.98 -1.05
C GLN A 393 -7.70 -17.15 -2.25
N PHE A 394 -6.89 -16.99 -3.30
CA PHE A 394 -7.14 -16.13 -4.47
C PHE A 394 -7.27 -16.89 -5.80
N VAL A 395 -6.49 -17.96 -6.00
CA VAL A 395 -6.34 -18.66 -7.28
C VAL A 395 -6.77 -20.13 -7.14
N GLY A 396 -7.81 -20.52 -7.88
CA GLY A 396 -8.37 -21.86 -7.86
C GLY A 396 -9.84 -21.85 -8.27
N SER A 397 -10.60 -22.86 -7.83
CA SER A 397 -12.07 -22.91 -7.97
C SER A 397 -12.82 -22.57 -6.69
N ASN A 398 -12.15 -22.64 -5.53
CA ASN A 398 -12.68 -22.30 -4.21
C ASN A 398 -11.57 -21.64 -3.39
N GLY A 399 -11.90 -20.61 -2.61
CA GLY A 399 -10.93 -19.85 -1.82
C GLY A 399 -11.58 -18.64 -1.14
N ALA A 400 -10.97 -18.16 -0.06
CA ALA A 400 -11.55 -17.11 0.79
C ALA A 400 -11.98 -15.86 -0.01
N TYR A 401 -11.18 -15.43 -0.99
CA TYR A 401 -11.44 -14.27 -1.83
C TYR A 401 -11.94 -14.63 -3.24
N ILE A 402 -12.22 -15.93 -3.49
CA ILE A 402 -12.88 -16.43 -4.70
C ILE A 402 -14.39 -16.49 -4.48
N ASN A 403 -14.83 -17.12 -3.39
CA ASN A 403 -16.23 -17.39 -3.08
C ASN A 403 -16.54 -17.50 -1.56
N GLY A 404 -15.62 -17.07 -0.69
CA GLY A 404 -15.84 -17.01 0.75
C GLY A 404 -16.67 -15.79 1.20
N SER A 405 -17.23 -15.86 2.40
CA SER A 405 -17.94 -14.75 3.04
C SER A 405 -17.03 -13.56 3.31
N VAL A 406 -17.59 -12.35 3.29
CA VAL A 406 -16.88 -11.16 3.77
C VAL A 406 -16.84 -11.19 5.31
N PRO A 407 -15.68 -11.03 5.98
CA PRO A 407 -15.61 -11.16 7.43
C PRO A 407 -16.41 -10.09 8.18
N GLY A 408 -17.21 -10.50 9.16
CA GLY A 408 -17.93 -9.60 10.07
C GLY A 408 -19.19 -8.93 9.51
N THR A 409 -19.56 -9.18 8.26
CA THR A 409 -20.66 -8.51 7.56
C THR A 409 -21.37 -9.51 6.60
N PRO A 410 -22.66 -9.34 6.26
CA PRO A 410 -23.31 -10.17 5.25
C PRO A 410 -22.62 -10.10 3.88
N GLY A 411 -22.88 -11.09 3.01
CA GLY A 411 -22.35 -11.14 1.65
C GLY A 411 -21.04 -11.92 1.50
N HIS A 412 -20.50 -11.90 0.29
CA HIS A 412 -19.38 -12.76 -0.12
C HIS A 412 -18.48 -12.10 -1.19
N TYR A 413 -17.26 -12.61 -1.29
CA TYR A 413 -16.36 -12.31 -2.40
C TYR A 413 -16.73 -13.11 -3.65
N LYS A 414 -16.40 -12.54 -4.80
CA LYS A 414 -16.53 -13.13 -6.12
C LYS A 414 -15.28 -12.79 -6.93
N GLY A 415 -14.24 -13.59 -6.69
CA GLY A 415 -12.91 -13.42 -7.24
C GLY A 415 -12.69 -14.22 -8.52
N GLN A 416 -11.99 -13.62 -9.47
CA GLN A 416 -11.40 -14.29 -10.61
C GLN A 416 -9.97 -13.79 -10.82
N CYS A 417 -9.05 -14.70 -11.12
CA CYS A 417 -7.64 -14.39 -11.32
C CYS A 417 -7.11 -15.07 -12.59
N LYS A 418 -6.09 -14.47 -13.21
CA LYS A 418 -5.46 -14.96 -14.44
C LYS A 418 -3.95 -14.68 -14.46
N ASN A 419 -3.26 -15.35 -15.39
CA ASN A 419 -1.80 -15.24 -15.59
C ASN A 419 -0.97 -15.65 -14.35
N PHE A 420 -1.45 -16.65 -13.59
CA PHE A 420 -0.87 -17.14 -12.32
C PHE A 420 -0.34 -18.57 -12.41
#